data_AF-C5BKS6-F1
#
_entry.id   AF-C5BKS6-F1
#
_cell.length_a   1.000
_cell.length_b   1.000
_cell.length_c   1.000
_cell.angle_alpha   90.00
_cell.angle_beta   90.00
_cell.angle_gamma   90.00
#
_symmetry.space_group_name_H-M   'P 1'
#
loop_
_entity.id
_entity.type
_entity.pdbx_description
1 polymer ?
#
loop_
_entity_poly.entity_id
_entity_poly.type
_entity_poly.pdbx_seq_one_letter_code
_entity_poly.pdbx_strand_id
1 'polypeptide(L)' 'MSYLFFYFKNRHQRTPIGEINLKGHWLIKAGVEIDSPVKVRVMDGYLVLTSER' A
#
# COMPACT_ATOMS: atom_id res chain seq x y z
N MET A 1 1.81 14.00 -12.24
CA MET A 1 1.29 13.49 -10.95
C MET A 1 1.18 11.98 -11.07
N SER A 2 1.79 11.22 -10.16
CA SER A 2 1.76 9.76 -10.16
C SER A 2 0.89 9.29 -9.01
N TYR A 3 -0.06 8.40 -9.29
CA TYR A 3 -1.00 7.84 -8.31
C TYR A 3 -0.63 6.38 -8.07
N LEU A 4 -0.59 5.94 -6.80
CA LEU A 4 -0.39 4.54 -6.45
C LEU A 4 -1.64 4.03 -5.73
N PHE A 5 -2.34 3.10 -6.36
CA PHE A 5 -3.50 2.43 -5.80
C PHE A 5 -3.08 1.09 -5.22
N PHE A 6 -3.32 0.89 -3.92
CA PHE A 6 -3.19 -0.42 -3.29
C PHE A 6 -4.54 -1.11 -3.27
N TYR A 7 -4.67 -2.19 -4.04
CA TYR A 7 -5.90 -2.98 -4.11
C TYR A 7 -5.79 -4.21 -3.20
N PHE A 8 -6.49 -4.21 -2.07
CA PHE A 8 -6.62 -5.38 -1.22
C PHE A 8 -7.74 -6.29 -1.76
N LYS A 9 -7.37 -7.38 -2.48
CA LYS A 9 -8.35 -8.42 -2.83
C LYS A 9 -8.64 -9.32 -1.62
N ASN A 10 -9.74 -9.05 -0.92
CA ASN A 10 -10.34 -10.01 -0.01
C ASN A 10 -11.69 -10.47 -0.59
N ARG A 11 -11.72 -11.62 -1.28
CA ARG A 11 -12.85 -12.04 -2.13
C ARG A 11 -14.14 -12.44 -1.36
N HIS A 12 -14.18 -12.37 -0.03
CA HIS A 12 -15.31 -12.91 0.74
C HIS A 12 -15.86 -12.08 1.90
N GLN A 13 -15.57 -10.78 2.03
CA GLN A 13 -16.11 -10.02 3.18
C GLN A 13 -16.66 -8.65 2.79
N ARG A 14 -17.94 -8.43 3.13
CA ARG A 14 -18.66 -7.13 3.17
C ARG A 14 -18.16 -6.25 4.32
N THR A 15 -16.87 -6.27 4.61
CA THR A 15 -16.25 -5.35 5.57
C THR A 15 -15.74 -4.19 4.73
N PRO A 16 -16.05 -2.92 5.05
CA PRO A 16 -15.46 -1.79 4.32
C PRO A 16 -13.94 -1.91 4.44
N ILE A 17 -13.30 -2.27 3.33
CA ILE A 17 -11.86 -2.34 3.24
C ILE A 17 -11.41 -0.89 3.30
N GLY A 18 -10.74 -0.51 4.38
CA GLY A 18 -10.16 0.82 4.51
C GLY A 18 -9.16 1.03 3.37
N GLU A 19 -9.43 2.01 2.50
CA GLU A 19 -8.51 2.38 1.43
C GLU A 19 -7.55 3.46 1.95
N ILE A 20 -6.25 3.24 1.74
CA ILE A 20 -5.20 4.23 2.03
C ILE A 20 -4.61 4.68 0.71
N ASN A 21 -4.81 5.95 0.37
CA ASN A 21 -4.23 6.55 -0.84
C ASN A 21 -2.90 7.24 -0.47
N LEU A 22 -1.79 6.66 -0.90
CA LEU A 22 -0.46 7.25 -0.70
C LEU A 22 -0.10 8.12 -1.90
N LYS A 23 0.27 9.37 -1.64
CA LYS A 23 0.67 10.34 -2.68
C LYS A 23 2.00 10.98 -2.33
N GLY A 24 2.77 11.29 -3.39
CA GLY A 24 3.97 12.14 -3.31
C GLY A 24 5.24 11.47 -3.84
N HIS A 25 6.21 12.30 -4.22
CA HIS A 25 7.50 11.87 -4.78
C HIS A 25 8.36 11.05 -3.80
N TRP A 26 8.04 11.07 -2.50
CA TRP A 26 8.75 10.32 -1.48
C TRP A 26 8.57 8.80 -1.63
N LEU A 27 7.50 8.33 -2.27
CA LEU A 27 7.26 6.90 -2.52
C LEU A 27 8.34 6.30 -3.43
N ILE A 28 8.73 7.02 -4.48
CA ILE A 28 9.82 6.63 -5.38
C ILE A 28 11.14 6.59 -4.60
N LYS A 29 11.39 7.58 -3.73
CA LYS A 29 12.58 7.60 -2.85
C LYS A 29 12.60 6.43 -1.87
N ALA A 30 11.43 5.96 -1.43
CA ALA A 30 11.28 4.76 -0.59
C ALA A 30 11.40 3.45 -1.39
N GLY A 31 11.66 3.50 -2.71
CA GLY A 31 11.77 2.34 -3.57
C GLY A 31 10.42 1.68 -3.91
N VAL A 32 9.32 2.42 -3.72
CA VAL A 32 7.97 1.98 -4.10
C VAL A 32 7.64 2.57 -5.47
N GLU A 33 7.51 1.70 -6.46
CA GLU A 33 7.18 2.06 -7.84
C GLU A 33 5.69 1.88 -8.12
N ILE A 34 5.20 2.51 -9.19
CA ILE A 34 3.82 2.31 -9.64
C ILE A 34 3.65 0.85 -10.05
N ASP A 35 2.53 0.24 -9.67
CA ASP A 35 2.19 -1.16 -9.94
C ASP A 35 3.18 -2.19 -9.38
N SER A 36 4.12 -1.76 -8.52
CA SER A 36 5.01 -2.67 -7.81
C SER A 36 4.30 -3.30 -6.61
N PRO A 37 4.50 -4.60 -6.37
CA PRO A 37 3.98 -5.24 -5.18
C PRO A 37 4.64 -4.64 -3.94
N VAL A 38 3.84 -4.49 -2.88
CA VAL A 38 4.34 -4.10 -1.56
C VAL A 38 3.97 -5.16 -0.55
N LYS A 39 4.88 -5.39 0.39
CA LYS A 39 4.63 -6.19 1.57
C LYS A 39 4.05 -5.31 2.67
N VAL A 40 2.90 -5.73 3.20
CA VAL A 40 2.21 -5.06 4.29
C VAL A 40 2.39 -5.84 5.57
N ARG A 41 2.79 -5.17 6.65
CA ARG A 41 2.86 -5.73 8.01
C ARG A 41 2.07 -4.88 8.97
N VAL A 42 1.24 -5.52 9.79
CA VAL A 42 0.52 -4.89 10.89
C VAL A 42 1.28 -5.17 12.18
N MET A 43 1.63 -4.12 12.91
CA MET A 43 2.24 -4.16 14.24
C MET A 43 1.37 -3.35 15.19
N ASP A 44 1.55 -3.52 16.50
CA ASP A 44 0.80 -2.72 17.49
C ASP A 44 1.03 -1.22 17.26
N GLY A 45 -0.04 -0.52 16.87
CA GLY A 45 -0.01 0.93 16.58
C GLY A 45 0.56 1.32 15.20
N TYR A 46 1.05 0.39 14.38
CA TYR A 46 1.71 0.71 13.11
C TYR A 46 1.27 -0.17 11.94
N LEU A 47 1.12 0.46 10.77
CA LEU A 47 1.05 -0.21 9.47
C LEU A 47 2.36 0.04 8.73
N VAL A 48 3.13 -1.02 8.49
CA VAL A 48 4.42 -0.94 7.82
C VAL A 48 4.28 -1.42 6.39
N LEU A 49 4.67 -0.56 5.46
CA LEU A 49 4.69 -0.84 4.01
C LEU A 49 6.14 -0.93 3.56
N THR A 50 6.51 -2.03 2.92
CA THR A 50 7.85 -2.26 2.38
C THR A 50 7.76 -2.69 0.93
N SER A 51 8.61 -2.12 0.07
CA SER A 51 8.77 -2.58 -1.31
C SER A 51 9.21 -4.06 -1.33
N GLU A 52 8.61 -4.85 -2.21
CA GLU A 52 9.03 -6.23 -2.46
C GLU A 52 10.04 -6.21 -3.61
N ARG A 53 11.33 -6.20 -3.27
CA ARG A 53 12.45 -6.37 -4.22
C ARG A 53 13.03 -7.77 -4.10
#